data_AF-A0A2S5NPF3-F1
#
_entry.id   AF-A0A2S5NPF3-F1
#
_cell.length_a   1.000
_cell.length_b   1.000
_cell.length_c   1.000
_cell.angle_alpha   90.00
_cell.angle_beta   90.00
_cell.angle_gamma   90.00
#
_symmetry.space_group_name_H-M   'P 1'
#
loop_
_entity.id
_entity.type
_entity.pdbx_description
1 polymer ?
#
loop_
_entity_poly.entity_id
_entity_poly.type
_entity_poly.pdbx_seq_one_letter_code
_entity_poly.pdbx_strand_id
1 'polypeptide(L)'
;MQTATIKFEKYQSFDDADCQRRIIAARNKLGKRLVILGHHYQNEAVYRHADFTGDSLKLSRYCEDLDAEFIVFLGVHFMAEVADILSRPEQVVVLPDLAAGCSMADMANLAKVERSYRELSKVLDFDETITPVTYINSAADLKAFCGEHGGIVCTSTNAPKILEWSFAQREKVLFFPDQNLGRWSGHKMGIPLEQMPIWDPDQPMGGLT
;
A
#
# COMPACT_ATOMS: atom_id res chain seq x y z
N MET A 1 2.50 13.09 13.87
CA MET A 1 1.55 12.32 14.70
C MET A 1 2.32 11.46 15.68
N GLN A 2 1.92 11.41 16.95
CA GLN A 2 2.51 10.49 17.92
C GLN A 2 1.85 9.12 17.73
N THR A 3 2.53 8.19 17.07
CA THR A 3 2.06 6.80 16.92
C THR A 3 2.26 6.10 18.26
N ALA A 4 1.21 6.01 19.07
CA ALA A 4 1.26 5.28 20.33
C ALA A 4 1.18 3.78 20.04
N THR A 5 2.33 3.10 19.98
CA THR A 5 2.38 1.64 19.79
C THR A 5 1.83 0.93 21.03
N ILE A 6 0.81 0.08 20.83
CA ILE A 6 0.29 -0.76 21.91
C ILE A 6 1.25 -1.93 22.12
N LYS A 7 1.72 -2.12 23.35
CA LYS A 7 2.50 -3.32 23.70
C LYS A 7 1.59 -4.53 23.88
N PHE A 8 1.84 -5.58 23.10
CA PHE A 8 1.03 -6.80 23.11
C PHE A 8 1.27 -7.74 24.31
N GLU A 9 2.34 -7.53 25.08
CA GLU A 9 2.77 -8.38 26.21
C GLU A 9 1.62 -8.70 27.17
N LYS A 10 0.75 -7.72 27.44
CA LYS A 10 -0.42 -7.87 28.32
C LYS A 10 -1.50 -8.80 27.75
N TYR A 11 -1.58 -8.93 26.43
CA TYR A 11 -2.62 -9.69 25.73
C TYR A 11 -2.15 -11.10 25.37
N GLN A 12 -0.84 -11.37 25.34
CA GLN A 12 -0.29 -12.70 25.03
C GLN A 12 -0.67 -13.78 26.04
N SER A 13 -0.98 -13.40 27.28
CA SER A 13 -1.38 -14.33 28.35
C SER A 13 -2.88 -14.61 28.38
N PHE A 14 -3.67 -13.98 27.51
CA PHE A 14 -5.12 -14.14 27.49
C PHE A 14 -5.52 -15.29 26.58
N ASP A 15 -6.52 -16.06 27.01
CA ASP A 15 -7.14 -17.04 26.12
C ASP A 15 -8.02 -16.35 25.06
N ASP A 16 -8.33 -17.09 24.00
CA ASP A 16 -9.15 -16.58 22.91
C ASP A 16 -10.52 -16.13 23.40
N ALA A 17 -11.14 -16.84 24.35
CA ALA A 17 -12.48 -16.52 24.84
C ALA A 17 -12.52 -15.18 25.60
N ASP A 18 -11.48 -14.85 26.37
CA ASP A 18 -11.32 -13.54 27.00
C ASP A 18 -11.12 -12.43 25.96
N CYS A 19 -10.26 -12.66 24.98
CA CYS A 19 -10.07 -11.72 23.87
C CYS A 19 -11.39 -11.43 23.14
N GLN A 20 -12.17 -12.46 22.82
CA GLN A 20 -13.48 -12.34 22.18
C GLN A 20 -14.44 -11.50 23.03
N ARG A 21 -14.56 -11.79 24.34
CA ARG A 21 -15.43 -11.02 25.25
C ARG A 21 -15.04 -9.55 25.31
N ARG A 22 -13.73 -9.26 25.33
CA ARG A 22 -13.22 -7.88 25.40
C ARG A 22 -13.46 -7.10 24.10
N ILE A 23 -13.28 -7.74 22.94
CA ILE A 23 -13.60 -7.14 21.63
C ILE A 23 -15.10 -6.79 21.57
N ILE A 24 -15.97 -7.74 21.93
CA ILE A 24 -17.43 -7.51 21.93
C ILE A 24 -17.82 -6.38 22.89
N ALA A 25 -17.25 -6.35 24.10
CA ALA A 25 -17.51 -5.28 25.06
C ALA A 25 -17.07 -3.91 24.54
N ALA A 26 -15.90 -3.82 23.90
CA ALA A 26 -15.41 -2.59 23.28
C ALA A 26 -16.31 -2.14 22.12
N ARG A 27 -16.72 -3.07 21.24
CA ARG A 27 -17.66 -2.77 20.14
C ARG A 27 -19.00 -2.25 20.65
N ASN A 28 -19.58 -2.90 21.67
CA ASN A 28 -20.84 -2.45 22.26
C ASN A 28 -20.73 -1.04 22.89
N LYS A 29 -19.59 -0.74 23.51
CA LYS A 29 -19.34 0.58 24.12
C LYS A 29 -19.19 1.69 23.07
N LEU A 30 -18.54 1.40 21.95
CA LEU A 30 -18.29 2.38 20.88
C LEU A 30 -19.48 2.50 19.92
N GLY A 31 -20.27 1.43 19.76
CA GLY A 31 -21.43 1.40 18.88
C GLY A 31 -21.06 1.81 17.45
N LYS A 32 -21.86 2.70 16.85
CA LYS A 32 -21.66 3.18 15.49
C LYS A 32 -20.38 4.02 15.28
N ARG A 33 -19.70 4.42 16.36
CA ARG A 33 -18.44 5.17 16.26
C ARG A 33 -17.28 4.28 15.83
N LEU A 34 -17.42 2.95 15.86
CA LEU A 34 -16.39 1.99 15.48
C LEU A 34 -16.84 1.18 14.28
N VAL A 35 -15.95 1.04 13.29
CA VAL A 35 -16.03 0.05 12.22
C VAL A 35 -14.74 -0.76 12.17
N ILE A 36 -14.90 -2.07 11.95
CA ILE A 36 -13.79 -3.02 11.77
C ILE A 36 -13.77 -3.50 10.32
N LEU A 37 -12.68 -3.21 9.60
CA LEU A 37 -12.46 -3.65 8.23
C LEU A 37 -11.57 -4.91 8.23
N GLY A 38 -11.98 -5.97 7.54
CA GLY A 38 -11.28 -7.25 7.52
C GLY A 38 -10.83 -7.70 6.13
N HIS A 39 -9.53 -7.81 5.91
CA HIS A 39 -9.00 -8.43 4.69
C HIS A 39 -9.28 -9.94 4.66
N HIS A 40 -9.46 -10.51 3.46
CA HIS A 40 -9.80 -11.93 3.29
C HIS A 40 -8.78 -12.93 3.84
N TYR A 41 -7.54 -12.51 4.07
CA TYR A 41 -6.46 -13.38 4.59
C TYR A 41 -6.33 -13.37 6.11
N GLN A 42 -7.27 -12.74 6.82
CA GLN A 42 -7.27 -12.72 8.28
C GLN A 42 -7.63 -14.08 8.88
N ASN A 43 -7.06 -14.36 10.06
CA ASN A 43 -7.44 -15.54 10.84
C ASN A 43 -8.92 -15.47 11.27
N GLU A 44 -9.62 -16.60 11.30
CA GLU A 44 -11.05 -16.68 11.67
C GLU A 44 -11.35 -15.98 13.00
N ALA A 45 -10.47 -16.13 14.00
CA ALA A 45 -10.65 -15.57 15.34
C ALA A 45 -10.80 -14.04 15.33
N VAL A 46 -10.16 -13.35 14.39
CA VAL A 46 -10.28 -11.88 14.22
C VAL A 46 -11.26 -11.53 13.12
N TYR A 47 -11.29 -12.30 12.04
CA TYR A 47 -12.13 -12.04 10.87
C TYR A 47 -13.63 -11.99 11.21
N ARG A 48 -14.07 -12.82 12.16
CA ARG A 48 -15.46 -12.84 12.63
C ARG A 48 -15.96 -11.52 13.25
N HIS A 49 -15.06 -10.61 13.58
CA HIS A 49 -15.40 -9.30 14.13
C HIS A 49 -15.50 -8.21 13.08
N ALA A 50 -15.11 -8.48 11.82
CA ALA A 50 -15.17 -7.50 10.75
C ALA A 50 -16.62 -7.13 10.43
N ASP A 51 -16.90 -5.83 10.33
CA ASP A 51 -18.16 -5.29 9.83
C ASP A 51 -18.21 -5.35 8.30
N PHE A 52 -17.08 -5.10 7.65
CA PHE A 52 -16.91 -5.18 6.20
C PHE A 52 -15.70 -6.01 5.83
N THR A 53 -15.81 -6.74 4.73
CA THR A 53 -14.75 -7.61 4.22
C THR A 53 -14.53 -7.38 2.72
N GLY A 54 -13.28 -7.53 2.28
CA GLY A 54 -12.91 -7.23 0.89
C GLY A 54 -11.43 -7.38 0.60
N ASP A 55 -11.08 -7.09 -0.66
CA ASP A 55 -9.71 -6.83 -1.09
C ASP A 55 -9.23 -5.44 -0.63
N SER A 56 -7.94 -5.18 -0.83
CA SER A 56 -7.27 -3.95 -0.38
C SER A 56 -7.94 -2.67 -0.88
N LEU A 57 -8.28 -2.59 -2.18
CA LEU A 57 -8.78 -1.36 -2.79
C LEU A 57 -10.22 -1.09 -2.35
N LYS A 58 -11.04 -2.13 -2.31
CA LYS A 58 -12.44 -2.03 -1.89
C LYS A 58 -12.52 -1.58 -0.43
N LEU A 59 -11.71 -2.17 0.46
CA LEU A 59 -11.68 -1.81 1.88
C LEU A 59 -11.22 -0.38 2.10
N SER A 60 -10.15 0.07 1.43
CA SER A 60 -9.67 1.44 1.62
C SER A 60 -10.66 2.49 1.08
N ARG A 61 -11.41 2.20 0.02
CA ARG A 61 -12.46 3.10 -0.49
C ARG A 61 -13.67 3.21 0.43
N TYR A 62 -14.01 2.15 1.16
CA TYR A 62 -15.11 2.22 2.10
C TYR A 62 -14.90 3.28 3.18
N CYS A 63 -13.65 3.60 3.56
CA CYS A 63 -13.36 4.58 4.60
C CYS A 63 -14.00 5.95 4.34
N GLU A 64 -14.02 6.39 3.08
CA GLU A 64 -14.58 7.70 2.67
C GLU A 64 -16.07 7.82 3.02
N ASP A 65 -16.84 6.75 2.80
CA ASP A 65 -18.29 6.71 2.94
C ASP A 65 -18.78 6.37 4.37
N LEU A 66 -17.87 6.04 5.30
CA LEU A 66 -18.24 5.58 6.64
C LEU A 66 -18.40 6.74 7.62
N ASP A 67 -19.52 6.82 8.35
CA ASP A 67 -19.73 7.81 9.42
C ASP A 67 -18.95 7.50 10.72
N ALA A 68 -18.18 6.41 10.77
CA ALA A 68 -17.46 5.98 11.95
C ALA A 68 -16.27 6.90 12.28
N GLU A 69 -16.07 7.16 13.57
CA GLU A 69 -14.92 7.93 14.11
C GLU A 69 -13.66 7.08 14.19
N PHE A 70 -13.80 5.79 14.48
CA PHE A 70 -12.68 4.86 14.60
C PHE A 70 -12.81 3.74 13.57
N ILE A 71 -11.74 3.52 12.81
CA ILE A 71 -11.64 2.48 11.80
C ILE A 71 -10.50 1.54 12.21
N VAL A 72 -10.82 0.33 12.64
CA VAL A 72 -9.80 -0.69 12.91
C VAL A 72 -9.58 -1.50 11.63
N PHE A 73 -8.37 -1.44 11.09
CA PHE A 73 -8.00 -2.12 9.85
C PHE A 73 -7.30 -3.45 10.17
N LEU A 74 -8.00 -4.57 9.99
CA LEU A 74 -7.43 -5.91 10.11
C LEU A 74 -6.79 -6.30 8.76
N GLY A 75 -5.58 -5.81 8.56
CA GLY A 75 -4.79 -6.00 7.34
C GLY A 75 -3.30 -5.80 7.61
N VAL A 76 -2.60 -5.28 6.61
CA VAL A 76 -1.17 -4.96 6.67
C VAL A 76 -0.94 -3.46 6.58
N HIS A 77 0.28 -3.02 6.91
CA HIS A 77 0.67 -1.62 7.06
C HIS A 77 0.19 -0.71 5.93
N PHE A 78 0.57 -1.02 4.69
CA PHE A 78 0.21 -0.18 3.55
C PHE A 78 -1.30 -0.06 3.34
N MET A 79 -2.10 -1.09 3.69
CA MET A 79 -3.55 -1.02 3.52
C MET A 79 -4.17 -0.05 4.51
N ALA A 80 -3.67 -0.05 5.75
CA ALA A 80 -4.09 0.90 6.78
C ALA A 80 -3.65 2.33 6.42
N GLU A 81 -2.46 2.52 5.85
CA GLU A 81 -2.03 3.83 5.35
C GLU A 81 -2.95 4.36 4.24
N VAL A 82 -3.33 3.52 3.26
CA VAL A 82 -4.26 3.94 2.20
C VAL A 82 -5.64 4.26 2.78
N ALA A 83 -6.10 3.46 3.76
CA ALA A 83 -7.34 3.75 4.48
C ALA A 83 -7.27 5.11 5.21
N ASP A 84 -6.14 5.43 5.85
CA ASP A 84 -5.92 6.71 6.54
C ASP A 84 -5.90 7.88 5.55
N ILE A 85 -5.17 7.74 4.43
CA ILE A 85 -5.11 8.74 3.34
C ILE A 85 -6.50 9.07 2.77
N LEU A 86 -7.39 8.07 2.66
CA LEU A 86 -8.74 8.25 2.10
C LEU A 86 -9.79 8.61 3.16
N SER A 87 -9.46 8.52 4.44
CA SER A 87 -10.38 8.83 5.52
C SER A 87 -10.54 10.35 5.71
N ARG A 88 -11.66 10.76 6.30
CA ARG A 88 -11.92 12.16 6.65
C ARG A 88 -11.03 12.57 7.84
N PRO A 89 -10.69 13.86 7.97
CA PRO A 89 -9.75 14.34 9.00
C PRO A 89 -10.13 13.99 10.45
N GLU A 90 -11.42 13.84 10.75
CA GLU A 90 -11.93 13.47 12.06
C GLU A 90 -11.92 11.96 12.34
N GLN A 91 -11.66 11.13 11.33
CA GLN A 91 -11.59 9.69 11.46
C GLN A 91 -10.20 9.27 11.92
N VAL A 92 -10.14 8.21 12.72
CA VAL A 92 -8.89 7.64 13.23
C VAL A 92 -8.77 6.21 12.72
N VAL A 93 -7.79 5.98 11.85
CA VAL A 93 -7.45 4.64 11.39
C VAL A 93 -6.44 3.99 12.34
N VAL A 94 -6.76 2.77 12.77
CA VAL A 94 -5.96 1.98 13.70
C VAL A 94 -5.56 0.68 13.04
N LEU A 95 -4.26 0.50 12.82
CA LEU A 95 -3.66 -0.81 12.56
C LEU A 95 -3.25 -1.42 13.91
N PRO A 96 -3.81 -2.57 14.32
CA PRO A 96 -3.49 -3.14 15.63
C PRO A 96 -2.00 -3.43 15.82
N ASP A 97 -1.34 -3.98 14.80
CA ASP A 97 0.07 -4.36 14.83
C ASP A 97 0.84 -3.71 13.67
N LEU A 98 1.75 -2.78 13.98
CA LEU A 98 2.62 -2.14 12.99
C LEU A 98 3.59 -3.13 12.32
N ALA A 99 3.87 -4.27 12.95
CA ALA A 99 4.68 -5.32 12.36
C ALA A 99 3.92 -6.17 11.32
N ALA A 100 2.62 -5.93 11.12
CA ALA A 100 1.85 -6.56 10.05
C ALA A 100 2.29 -6.00 8.68
N GLY A 101 3.43 -6.48 8.18
CA GLY A 101 4.04 -6.05 6.94
C GLY A 101 3.59 -6.84 5.71
N CYS A 102 4.11 -6.45 4.55
CA CYS A 102 3.97 -7.19 3.30
C CYS A 102 5.34 -7.25 2.64
N SER A 103 5.87 -8.46 2.49
CA SER A 103 7.21 -8.67 1.91
C SER A 103 7.38 -8.03 0.53
N MET A 104 6.30 -7.94 -0.26
CA MET A 104 6.30 -7.24 -1.55
C MET A 104 6.39 -5.72 -1.40
N ALA A 105 5.70 -5.13 -0.42
CA ALA A 105 5.82 -3.70 -0.15
C ALA A 105 7.23 -3.35 0.33
N ASP A 106 7.87 -4.24 1.09
CA ASP A 106 9.22 -4.06 1.62
C ASP A 106 10.34 -4.24 0.56
N MET A 107 10.02 -4.69 -0.66
CA MET A 107 10.98 -4.81 -1.76
C MET A 107 11.50 -3.45 -2.24
N ALA A 108 10.74 -2.38 -2.00
CA ALA A 108 11.18 -1.01 -2.24
C ALA A 108 11.04 -0.18 -0.95
N ASN A 109 11.95 0.77 -0.78
CA ASN A 109 11.84 1.80 0.24
C ASN A 109 12.25 3.14 -0.37
N LEU A 110 11.88 4.24 0.31
CA LEU A 110 12.12 5.58 -0.20
C LEU A 110 13.60 5.82 -0.52
N ALA A 111 14.52 5.39 0.36
CA ALA A 111 15.95 5.59 0.13
C ALA A 111 16.47 4.94 -1.16
N LYS A 112 15.97 3.74 -1.49
CA LYS A 112 16.29 3.04 -2.76
C LYS A 112 15.66 3.74 -3.96
N VAL A 113 14.41 4.18 -3.85
CA VAL A 113 13.70 4.87 -4.95
C VAL A 113 14.32 6.24 -5.23
N GLU A 114 14.65 7.01 -4.21
CA GLU A 114 15.37 8.28 -4.35
C GLU A 114 16.78 8.09 -4.94
N ARG A 115 17.46 6.98 -4.62
CA ARG A 115 18.73 6.64 -5.26
C ARG A 115 18.54 6.38 -6.75
N SER A 116 17.57 5.54 -7.13
CA SER A 116 17.22 5.28 -8.53
C SER A 116 16.89 6.58 -9.27
N TYR A 117 16.08 7.46 -8.67
CA TYR A 117 15.79 8.79 -9.18
C TYR A 117 17.07 9.58 -9.45
N ARG A 118 17.94 9.77 -8.44
CA ARG A 118 19.20 10.53 -8.61
C ARG A 118 20.13 9.94 -9.66
N GLU A 119 20.17 8.62 -9.82
CA GLU A 119 21.03 7.96 -10.81
C GLU A 119 20.45 8.10 -12.23
N LEU A 120 19.13 7.91 -12.40
CA LEU A 120 18.44 8.13 -13.67
C LEU A 120 18.51 9.61 -14.11
N SER A 121 18.36 10.56 -13.18
CA SER A 121 18.45 12.00 -13.47
C SER A 121 19.84 12.46 -13.93
N LYS A 122 20.89 11.62 -13.82
CA LYS A 122 22.23 11.93 -14.37
C LYS A 122 22.29 11.72 -15.89
N VAL A 123 21.40 10.90 -16.43
CA VAL A 123 21.44 10.45 -17.83
C VAL A 123 20.18 10.83 -18.61
N LEU A 124 19.09 11.14 -17.92
CA LEU A 124 17.81 11.54 -18.48
C LEU A 124 17.24 12.72 -17.68
N ASP A 125 16.40 13.53 -18.30
CA ASP A 125 15.54 14.46 -17.56
C ASP A 125 14.37 13.65 -16.97
N PHE A 126 14.50 13.22 -15.71
CA PHE A 126 13.59 12.25 -15.11
C PHE A 126 12.13 12.73 -15.12
N ASP A 127 11.88 13.97 -14.70
CA ASP A 127 10.53 14.51 -14.55
C ASP A 127 9.88 14.89 -15.89
N GLU A 128 10.65 14.95 -16.97
CA GLU A 128 10.13 15.12 -18.34
C GLU A 128 10.00 13.78 -19.09
N THR A 129 10.81 12.78 -18.74
CA THR A 129 10.97 11.55 -19.55
C THR A 129 10.35 10.29 -18.92
N ILE A 130 10.30 10.21 -17.58
CA ILE A 130 9.92 8.98 -16.86
C ILE A 130 8.70 9.23 -15.99
N THR A 131 7.63 8.46 -16.16
CA THR A 131 6.49 8.43 -15.22
C THR A 131 6.74 7.38 -14.14
N PRO A 132 6.92 7.74 -12.86
CA PRO A 132 7.04 6.76 -11.79
C PRO A 132 5.68 6.16 -11.45
N VAL A 133 5.57 4.83 -11.49
CA VAL A 133 4.35 4.09 -11.19
C VAL A 133 4.63 3.11 -10.05
N THR A 134 3.94 3.28 -8.93
CA THR A 134 4.05 2.36 -7.80
C THR A 134 2.82 1.48 -7.68
N TYR A 135 3.00 0.19 -7.38
CA TYR A 135 1.90 -0.70 -7.03
C TYR A 135 1.33 -0.31 -5.65
N ILE A 136 0.03 -0.51 -5.42
CA ILE A 136 -0.64 -0.18 -4.15
C ILE A 136 0.02 -0.86 -2.94
N ASN A 137 0.61 -2.04 -3.16
CA ASN A 137 1.46 -2.75 -2.20
C ASN A 137 2.83 -2.07 -2.09
N SER A 138 2.85 -0.87 -1.51
CA SER A 138 4.00 0.00 -1.26
C SER A 138 3.73 0.86 -0.03
N ALA A 139 4.74 1.41 0.62
CA ALA A 139 4.53 2.37 1.70
C ALA A 139 3.95 3.71 1.21
N ALA A 140 3.35 4.49 2.11
CA ALA A 140 2.77 5.80 1.79
C ALA A 140 3.79 6.79 1.23
N ASP A 141 5.04 6.75 1.71
CA ASP A 141 6.14 7.61 1.25
C ASP A 141 6.50 7.37 -0.23
N LEU A 142 6.42 6.13 -0.71
CA LEU A 142 6.60 5.79 -2.11
C LEU A 142 5.45 6.30 -3.00
N LYS A 143 4.23 6.34 -2.46
CA LYS A 143 3.08 6.94 -3.15
C LYS A 143 3.25 8.46 -3.24
N ALA A 144 3.73 9.09 -2.16
CA ALA A 144 4.06 10.50 -2.14
C ALA A 144 5.14 10.83 -3.17
N PHE A 145 6.23 10.06 -3.21
CA PHE A 145 7.28 10.18 -4.24
C PHE A 145 6.69 10.12 -5.65
N CYS A 146 5.83 9.14 -5.95
CA CYS A 146 5.13 9.08 -7.24
C CYS A 146 4.36 10.37 -7.52
N GLY A 147 3.55 10.86 -6.56
CA GLY A 147 2.77 12.09 -6.74
C GLY A 147 3.63 13.34 -6.96
N GLU A 148 4.70 13.50 -6.20
CA GLU A 148 5.65 14.62 -6.30
C GLU A 148 6.35 14.68 -7.66
N HIS A 149 6.61 13.51 -8.27
CA HIS A 149 7.27 13.39 -9.56
C HIS A 149 6.29 13.18 -10.73
N GLY A 150 5.01 13.55 -10.59
CA GLY A 150 4.00 13.48 -11.67
C GLY A 150 3.62 12.05 -12.09
N GLY A 151 3.86 11.09 -11.21
CA GLY A 151 3.53 9.68 -11.33
C GLY A 151 2.18 9.31 -10.73
N ILE A 152 1.96 8.01 -10.51
CA ILE A 152 0.67 7.47 -10.08
C ILE A 152 0.77 6.11 -9.38
N VAL A 153 -0.25 5.78 -8.58
CA VAL A 153 -0.40 4.46 -7.95
C VAL A 153 -1.26 3.54 -8.82
N CYS A 154 -0.90 2.27 -8.95
CA CYS A 154 -1.69 1.26 -9.66
C CYS A 154 -2.11 0.09 -8.76
N THR A 155 -3.07 -0.70 -9.23
CA THR A 155 -3.44 -2.01 -8.71
C THR A 155 -3.23 -3.08 -9.78
N SER A 156 -3.24 -4.37 -9.41
CA SER A 156 -3.13 -5.47 -10.37
C SER A 156 -4.23 -5.46 -11.41
N THR A 157 -5.43 -4.97 -11.04
CA THR A 157 -6.60 -4.89 -11.90
C THR A 157 -6.55 -3.72 -12.89
N ASN A 158 -5.82 -2.64 -12.61
CA ASN A 158 -5.76 -1.46 -13.48
C ASN A 158 -4.37 -1.16 -14.06
N ALA A 159 -3.34 -1.95 -13.73
CA ALA A 159 -1.96 -1.70 -14.15
C ALA A 159 -1.80 -1.48 -15.67
N PRO A 160 -2.43 -2.26 -16.58
CA PRO A 160 -2.35 -1.98 -18.01
C PRO A 160 -2.91 -0.61 -18.42
N LYS A 161 -4.04 -0.20 -17.82
CA LYS A 161 -4.65 1.11 -18.07
C LYS A 161 -3.80 2.25 -17.51
N ILE A 162 -3.17 2.02 -16.36
CA ILE A 162 -2.22 2.99 -15.78
C ILE A 162 -1.01 3.15 -16.69
N LEU A 163 -0.44 2.06 -17.21
CA LEU A 163 0.67 2.14 -18.15
C LEU A 163 0.30 2.87 -19.44
N GLU A 164 -0.88 2.61 -20.01
CA GLU A 164 -1.38 3.36 -21.17
C GLU A 164 -1.42 4.87 -20.89
N TRP A 165 -1.97 5.27 -19.74
CA TRP A 165 -1.96 6.67 -19.31
C TRP A 165 -0.54 7.20 -19.13
N SER A 166 0.35 6.43 -18.48
CA SER A 166 1.74 6.84 -18.21
C SER A 166 2.55 7.07 -19.48
N PHE A 167 2.39 6.22 -20.49
CA PHE A 167 3.04 6.38 -21.81
C PHE A 167 2.44 7.51 -22.64
N ALA A 168 1.21 7.93 -22.35
CA ALA A 168 0.63 9.15 -22.91
C ALA A 168 1.17 10.43 -22.24
N GLN A 169 1.71 10.33 -21.02
CA GLN A 169 2.35 11.47 -20.33
C GLN A 169 3.82 11.63 -20.73
N ARG A 170 4.58 10.52 -20.72
CA ARG A 170 6.04 10.52 -20.90
C ARG A 170 6.51 9.28 -21.64
N GLU A 171 7.73 9.32 -22.15
CA GLU A 171 8.28 8.25 -22.99
C GLU A 171 8.53 6.93 -22.22
N LYS A 172 8.85 7.01 -20.92
CA LYS A 172 9.29 5.86 -20.11
C LYS A 172 8.49 5.73 -18.82
N VAL A 173 8.51 4.53 -18.24
CA VAL A 173 7.87 4.24 -16.95
C VAL A 173 8.89 3.59 -16.01
N LEU A 174 8.97 4.09 -14.79
CA LEU A 174 9.66 3.42 -13.68
C LEU A 174 8.59 2.71 -12.84
N PHE A 175 8.46 1.39 -12.99
CA PHE A 175 7.47 0.58 -12.29
C PHE A 175 8.08 -0.16 -11.10
N PHE A 176 7.48 -0.04 -9.90
CA PHE A 176 7.99 -0.68 -8.68
C PHE A 176 6.86 -0.98 -7.67
N PRO A 177 7.08 -1.85 -6.67
CA PRO A 177 8.21 -2.76 -6.52
C PRO A 177 8.09 -4.04 -7.36
N ASP A 178 6.89 -4.40 -7.83
CA ASP A 178 6.65 -5.69 -8.48
C ASP A 178 7.02 -5.68 -9.97
N GLN A 179 8.24 -6.13 -10.26
CA GLN A 179 8.74 -6.28 -11.64
C GLN A 179 7.87 -7.20 -12.50
N ASN A 180 7.20 -8.19 -11.92
CA ASN A 180 6.40 -9.16 -12.66
C ASN A 180 5.10 -8.50 -13.11
N LEU A 181 4.44 -7.76 -12.22
CA LEU A 181 3.24 -7.00 -12.60
C LEU A 181 3.55 -5.95 -13.68
N GLY A 182 4.66 -5.21 -13.52
CA GLY A 182 5.10 -4.23 -14.50
C GLY A 182 5.38 -4.85 -15.87
N ARG A 183 6.20 -5.90 -15.91
CA ARG A 183 6.56 -6.60 -17.16
C ARG A 183 5.41 -7.35 -17.80
N TRP A 184 4.55 -7.98 -17.01
CA TRP A 184 3.34 -8.61 -17.53
C TRP A 184 2.41 -7.59 -18.18
N SER A 185 2.24 -6.42 -17.55
CA SER A 185 1.43 -5.33 -18.11
C SER A 185 2.04 -4.78 -19.41
N GLY A 186 3.36 -4.55 -19.45
CA GLY A 186 4.07 -4.14 -20.67
C GLY A 186 3.99 -5.19 -21.79
N HIS A 187 4.13 -6.47 -21.45
CA HIS A 187 3.97 -7.57 -22.41
C HIS A 187 2.56 -7.60 -23.02
N LYS A 188 1.51 -7.34 -22.22
CA LYS A 188 0.13 -7.21 -22.73
C LYS A 188 -0.05 -6.04 -23.71
N MET A 189 0.81 -5.04 -23.64
CA MET A 189 0.86 -3.90 -24.57
C MET A 189 1.76 -4.17 -25.79
N GLY A 190 2.35 -5.36 -25.91
CA GLY A 190 3.24 -5.71 -27.02
C GLY A 190 4.68 -5.20 -26.85
N ILE A 191 5.05 -4.70 -25.67
CA ILE A 191 6.42 -4.28 -25.38
C ILE A 191 7.28 -5.54 -25.19
N PRO A 192 8.39 -5.70 -25.94
CA PRO A 192 9.26 -6.85 -25.81
C PRO A 192 10.14 -6.76 -24.54
N LEU A 193 10.57 -7.90 -23.99
CA LEU A 193 11.29 -7.97 -22.70
C LEU A 193 12.61 -7.18 -22.71
N GLU A 194 13.25 -7.09 -23.88
CA GLU A 194 14.48 -6.34 -24.10
C GLU A 194 14.29 -4.82 -23.90
N GLN A 195 13.05 -4.32 -24.05
CA GLN A 195 12.67 -2.93 -23.76
C GLN A 195 12.16 -2.73 -22.33
N MET A 196 12.18 -3.77 -21.49
CA MET A 196 11.75 -3.73 -20.09
C MET A 196 12.91 -4.08 -19.15
N PRO A 197 14.02 -3.30 -19.13
CA PRO A 197 15.15 -3.57 -18.27
C PRO A 197 14.74 -3.55 -16.79
N ILE A 198 15.33 -4.43 -15.98
CA ILE A 198 15.20 -4.36 -14.52
C ILE A 198 16.26 -3.40 -14.01
N TRP A 199 15.84 -2.49 -13.13
CA TRP A 199 16.72 -1.65 -12.36
C TRP A 199 16.94 -2.28 -10.97
N ASP A 200 18.16 -2.74 -10.69
CA ASP A 200 18.53 -3.18 -9.34
C ASP A 200 19.07 -1.99 -8.53
N PRO A 201 18.31 -1.46 -7.54
CA PRO A 201 18.72 -0.30 -6.76
C PRO A 201 19.92 -0.59 -5.84
N ASP A 202 20.33 -1.84 -5.68
CA ASP A 202 21.51 -2.22 -4.91
C ASP A 202 22.79 -2.19 -5.75
N GLN A 203 22.68 -2.12 -7.09
CA GLN A 203 23.81 -1.98 -8.02
C GLN A 203 24.03 -0.52 -8.45
N PRO A 204 25.27 -0.13 -8.83
CA PRO A 204 25.51 1.17 -9.48
C PRO A 204 24.74 1.29 -10.81
N MET A 205 24.04 2.42 -11.02
CA MET A 205 23.26 2.69 -12.24
C MET A 205 22.25 1.57 -12.57
N GLY A 206 21.66 0.96 -11.54
CA GLY A 206 20.67 -0.10 -11.72
C GLY A 206 21.21 -1.43 -12.24
N GLY A 207 22.53 -1.59 -12.36
CA GLY A 207 23.15 -2.72 -13.05
C GLY A 207 23.05 -2.64 -14.57
N LEU A 208 22.65 -1.49 -15.12
CA LEU A 208 22.57 -1.22 -16.55
C LEU A 208 23.85 -0.46 -16.95
N THR A 209 24.86 -1.22 -17.42
CA THR A 209 26.13 -0.68 -17.95
C THR A 209 26.14 -0.68 -19.46
#